data_AF-A0A5T7B9Z3-F1
#
_entry.id   AF-A0A5T7B9Z3-F1
#
_cell.length_a   1.000
_cell.length_b   1.000
_cell.length_c   1.000
_cell.angle_alpha   90.00
_cell.angle_beta   90.00
_cell.angle_gamma   90.00
#
_symmetry.space_group_name_H-M   'P 1'
#
loop_
_entity.id
_entity.type
_entity.pdbx_description
1 polymer ?
#
loop_
_entity_poly.entity_id
_entity_poly.type
_entity_poly.pdbx_seq_one_letter_code
_entity_poly.pdbx_strand_id
1 'polypeptide(L)'
;MAVKIFRSDHQPASELAYRNWLRDNPDGFVVNALKSASGQNTKSDKRFTRIHRAKCKTINPLLSSTEKSGFTTGRYQKLCAINFDAVNSEARIVTGLPTIKPCRCVK
;
A
#
# COMPACT_ATOMS: atom_id res chain seq x y z
N MET A 1 -2.49 -16.65 -0.98
CA MET A 1 -1.35 -16.06 -0.23
C MET A 1 -1.85 -14.91 0.63
N ALA A 2 -1.31 -14.76 1.84
CA ALA A 2 -1.75 -13.74 2.79
C ALA A 2 -1.24 -12.34 2.41
N VAL A 3 -2.06 -11.31 2.65
CA VAL A 3 -1.67 -9.91 2.51
C VAL A 3 -0.87 -9.48 3.74
N LYS A 4 0.28 -8.84 3.54
CA LYS A 4 1.08 -8.24 4.62
C LYS A 4 0.73 -6.76 4.77
N ILE A 5 0.45 -6.33 6.00
CA ILE A 5 0.07 -4.95 6.29
C ILE A 5 1.20 -4.27 7.09
N PHE A 6 1.70 -3.16 6.56
CA PHE A 6 2.72 -2.32 7.19
C PHE A 6 2.09 -1.02 7.70
N ARG A 7 2.07 -0.87 9.03
CA ARG A 7 1.45 0.27 9.73
C ARG A 7 2.32 0.70 10.91
N SER A 8 2.90 1.90 10.83
CA SER A 8 3.91 2.32 11.81
C SER A 8 3.40 2.57 13.23
N ASP A 9 2.10 2.83 13.39
CA ASP A 9 1.45 3.06 14.68
C ASP A 9 1.33 1.76 15.50
N HIS A 10 1.43 0.59 14.84
CA HIS A 10 1.39 -0.73 15.48
C HIS A 10 2.72 -1.48 15.35
N GLN A 11 3.55 -1.10 14.37
CA GLN A 11 4.83 -1.73 14.07
C GLN A 11 5.92 -0.65 13.97
N PRO A 12 6.70 -0.39 15.04
CA PRO A 12 7.75 0.63 15.03
C PRO A 12 8.78 0.45 13.91
N ALA A 13 9.08 -0.80 13.55
CA ALA A 13 9.99 -1.16 12.45
C ALA A 13 9.29 -1.28 11.07
N SER A 14 8.06 -0.78 10.92
CA SER A 14 7.24 -0.91 9.70
C SER A 14 7.96 -0.42 8.43
N GLU A 15 8.70 0.68 8.50
CA GLU A 15 9.48 1.19 7.34
C GLU A 15 10.52 0.19 6.85
N LEU A 16 11.31 -0.35 7.79
CA LEU A 16 12.37 -1.29 7.46
C LEU A 16 11.78 -2.61 6.94
N ALA A 17 10.71 -3.10 7.58
CA ALA A 17 10.01 -4.29 7.14
C ALA A 17 9.39 -4.12 5.75
N TYR A 18 8.80 -2.96 5.47
CA TYR A 18 8.27 -2.62 4.15
C TYR A 18 9.36 -2.54 3.08
N ARG A 19 10.50 -1.91 3.39
CA ARG A 19 11.68 -1.86 2.49
C ARG A 19 12.19 -3.26 2.16
N ASN A 20 12.30 -4.13 3.16
CA ASN A 20 12.72 -5.51 2.95
C ASN A 20 11.73 -6.26 2.05
N TRP A 21 10.43 -6.12 2.32
CA TRP A 21 9.39 -6.75 1.50
C TRP A 21 9.48 -6.33 0.03
N LEU A 22 9.69 -5.04 -0.25
CA LEU A 22 9.84 -4.54 -1.63
C LEU A 22 11.04 -5.13 -2.36
N ARG A 23 12.17 -5.33 -1.66
CA ARG A 23 13.37 -5.94 -2.21
C ARG A 23 13.13 -7.42 -2.55
N ASP A 24 12.41 -8.13 -1.69
CA ASP A 24 12.14 -9.55 -1.86
C ASP A 24 11.00 -9.82 -2.86
N ASN A 25 10.16 -8.82 -3.16
CA ASN A 25 8.95 -8.96 -4.00
C ASN A 25 8.88 -7.87 -5.08
N PRO A 26 9.85 -7.78 -6.01
CA PRO A 26 9.93 -6.68 -6.99
C PRO A 26 8.73 -6.61 -7.96
N ASP A 27 8.10 -7.75 -8.25
CA ASP A 27 6.94 -7.85 -9.13
C ASP A 27 5.59 -7.83 -8.41
N GLY A 28 5.61 -7.74 -7.08
CA GLY A 28 4.42 -7.71 -6.25
C GLY A 28 3.59 -6.43 -6.39
N PHE A 29 2.52 -6.37 -5.60
CA PHE A 29 1.58 -5.27 -5.57
C PHE A 29 1.48 -4.65 -4.18
N VAL A 30 1.29 -3.33 -4.17
CA VAL A 30 1.19 -2.53 -2.95
C VAL A 30 -0.02 -1.62 -3.06
N VAL A 31 -0.92 -1.69 -2.09
CA VAL A 31 -1.98 -0.72 -1.91
C VAL A 31 -1.51 0.35 -0.94
N ASN A 32 -1.62 1.60 -1.36
CA ASN A 32 -1.56 2.73 -0.46
C ASN A 32 -2.98 3.01 0.04
N ALA A 33 -3.24 2.89 1.34
CA ALA A 33 -4.52 3.21 1.97
C ALA A 33 -4.32 4.10 3.20
N LEU A 34 -5.37 4.80 3.66
CA LEU A 34 -5.31 5.56 4.90
C LEU A 34 -5.35 4.61 6.11
N LYS A 35 -4.63 4.96 7.18
CA LYS A 35 -4.69 4.23 8.46
C LYS A 35 -6.08 4.34 9.11
N SER A 36 -6.78 5.44 8.83
CA SER A 36 -8.15 5.72 9.31
C SER A 36 -9.24 5.05 8.48
N ALA A 37 -8.89 4.26 7.45
CA ALA A 37 -9.87 3.53 6.66
C ALA A 37 -10.63 2.55 7.57
N SER A 38 -11.96 2.61 7.53
CA SER A 38 -12.87 1.92 8.47
C SER A 38 -13.93 1.08 7.76
N GLY A 39 -13.73 0.74 6.48
CA GLY A 39 -14.74 0.01 5.70
C GLY A 39 -15.95 0.83 5.25
N GLN A 40 -15.94 2.16 5.43
CA GLN A 40 -17.13 3.01 5.25
C GLN A 40 -17.21 3.73 3.88
N ASN A 41 -16.36 3.38 2.91
CA ASN A 41 -16.44 3.92 1.54
C ASN A 41 -16.37 5.47 1.50
N THR A 42 -15.49 6.06 2.32
CA THR A 42 -15.45 7.52 2.48
C THR A 42 -14.90 8.23 1.24
N LYS A 43 -15.18 9.53 1.10
CA LYS A 43 -14.60 10.36 0.01
C LYS A 43 -13.06 10.36 0.07
N SER A 44 -12.49 10.35 1.27
CA SER A 44 -11.04 10.28 1.47
C SER A 44 -10.47 8.96 0.96
N ASP A 45 -11.10 7.83 1.30
CA ASP A 45 -10.64 6.52 0.84
C ASP A 45 -10.66 6.43 -0.69
N LYS A 46 -11.72 6.93 -1.35
CA LYS A 46 -11.81 6.99 -2.83
C LYS A 46 -10.66 7.78 -3.46
N ARG A 47 -10.26 8.88 -2.80
CA ARG A 47 -9.23 9.78 -3.30
C ARG A 47 -7.83 9.19 -3.14
N PHE A 48 -7.53 8.63 -1.98
CA PHE A 48 -6.17 8.27 -1.59
C PHE A 48 -5.82 6.79 -1.78
N THR A 49 -6.82 5.91 -1.90
CA THR A 49 -6.58 4.47 -2.05
C THR A 49 -6.25 4.12 -3.49
N ARG A 50 -5.07 3.54 -3.72
CA ARG A 50 -4.60 3.11 -5.04
C ARG A 50 -3.77 1.83 -4.94
N ILE A 51 -3.90 0.96 -5.95
CA ILE A 51 -3.03 -0.23 -6.13
C ILE A 51 -1.84 0.18 -6.99
N HIS A 52 -0.63 -0.25 -6.62
CA HIS A 52 0.62 -0.01 -7.31
C HIS A 52 1.39 -1.31 -7.52
N ARG A 53 2.34 -1.33 -8.46
CA ARG A 53 3.42 -2.33 -8.47
C ARG A 53 4.45 -2.00 -7.39
N ALA A 54 5.12 -3.01 -6.84
CA ALA A 54 6.21 -2.84 -5.89
C ALA A 54 7.37 -1.98 -6.47
N LYS A 55 7.65 -2.10 -7.77
CA LYS A 55 8.61 -1.24 -8.49
C LYS A 55 8.15 0.20 -8.77
N CYS A 56 6.99 0.64 -8.27
CA CYS A 56 6.50 1.97 -8.54
C CYS A 56 7.26 3.04 -7.74
N LYS A 57 7.92 3.98 -8.43
CA LYS A 57 8.73 5.06 -7.83
C LYS A 57 7.99 5.94 -6.81
N THR A 58 6.66 6.01 -6.86
CA THR A 58 5.87 6.85 -5.92
C THR A 58 5.70 6.22 -4.54
N ILE A 59 5.94 4.92 -4.44
CA ILE A 59 5.63 4.07 -3.29
C ILE A 59 6.84 3.20 -2.87
N ASN A 60 7.84 3.09 -3.74
CA ASN A 60 9.07 2.38 -3.46
C ASN A 60 10.17 3.37 -2.98
N PRO A 61 10.52 3.41 -1.68
CA PRO A 61 11.63 4.20 -1.16
C PRO A 61 12.97 3.90 -1.82
N LEU A 62 13.19 2.67 -2.30
CA LEU A 62 14.45 2.25 -2.93
C LEU A 62 14.65 2.85 -4.33
N LEU A 63 13.56 3.30 -4.96
CA LEU A 63 13.56 3.87 -6.31
C LEU A 63 13.16 5.35 -6.34
N SER A 64 12.77 5.90 -5.18
CA SER A 64 12.36 7.29 -5.04
C SER A 64 13.60 8.18 -4.94
N SER A 65 13.76 9.11 -5.88
CA SER A 65 14.86 10.09 -5.88
C SER A 65 14.70 11.17 -4.81
N THR A 66 13.50 11.32 -4.24
CA THR A 66 13.24 12.23 -3.11
C THR A 66 13.34 11.43 -1.83
N GLU A 67 14.03 11.98 -0.82
CA GLU A 67 13.95 11.56 0.59
C GLU A 67 12.53 11.78 1.12
N LYS A 68 11.57 10.99 0.61
CA LYS A 68 10.23 10.94 1.15
C LYS A 68 10.34 10.17 2.45
N SER A 69 10.47 10.90 3.55
CA SER A 69 10.31 10.31 4.87
C SER A 69 8.87 9.81 5.02
N GLY A 70 8.72 8.55 5.43
CA GLY A 70 7.44 8.02 5.92
C GLY A 70 6.46 7.48 4.88
N PHE A 71 6.82 6.40 4.19
CA PHE A 71 5.87 5.65 3.35
C PHE A 71 4.77 5.01 4.20
N THR A 72 5.12 4.51 5.38
CA THR A 72 4.28 3.87 6.40
C THR A 72 4.15 4.70 7.68
N THR A 73 5.02 5.71 7.89
CA THR A 73 5.01 6.51 9.13
C THR A 73 3.96 7.61 9.20
N GLY A 74 3.50 8.14 8.05
CA GLY A 74 2.45 9.17 7.99
C GLY A 74 1.03 8.62 8.19
N ARG A 75 0.05 9.24 7.53
CA ARG A 75 -1.37 8.82 7.58
C ARG A 75 -1.69 7.54 6.80
N TYR A 76 -0.68 6.92 6.20
CA TYR A 76 -0.85 5.83 5.25
C TYR A 76 -0.37 4.50 5.81
N GLN A 77 -1.04 3.44 5.39
CA GLN A 77 -0.65 2.05 5.58
C GLN A 77 -0.42 1.38 4.22
N LYS A 78 0.42 0.35 4.18
CA LYS A 78 0.70 -0.42 2.97
C LYS A 78 0.19 -1.83 3.11
N LEU A 79 -0.68 -2.24 2.19
CA LEU A 79 -1.11 -3.62 2.06
C LEU A 79 -0.37 -4.23 0.89
N CYS A 80 0.37 -5.31 1.13
CA CYS A 80 1.33 -5.86 0.18
C CYS A 80 1.05 -7.33 -0.07
N ALA A 81 1.02 -7.72 -1.34
CA ALA A 81 0.89 -9.11 -1.74
C ALA A 81 1.53 -9.33 -3.11
N ILE A 82 1.92 -10.57 -3.42
CA ILE A 82 2.44 -10.89 -4.76
C ILE A 82 1.34 -10.99 -5.82
N ASN A 83 0.08 -11.18 -5.40
CA ASN A 83 -1.07 -11.32 -6.29
C ASN A 83 -1.94 -10.05 -6.23
N PHE A 84 -2.32 -9.55 -7.40
CA PHE A 84 -3.22 -8.42 -7.58
C PHE A 84 -4.59 -8.65 -6.93
N ASP A 85 -5.20 -9.82 -7.13
CA ASP A 85 -6.55 -10.11 -6.64
C ASP A 85 -6.60 -10.14 -5.12
N ALA A 86 -5.53 -10.64 -4.49
CA ALA A 86 -5.39 -10.67 -3.04
C ALA A 86 -5.33 -9.24 -2.47
N VAL A 87 -4.47 -8.38 -3.04
CA VAL A 87 -4.35 -7.00 -2.54
C VAL A 87 -5.59 -6.16 -2.84
N ASN A 88 -6.24 -6.40 -3.98
CA ASN A 88 -7.48 -5.70 -4.36
C ASN A 88 -8.63 -6.10 -3.44
N SER A 89 -8.80 -7.40 -3.16
CA SER A 89 -9.86 -7.89 -2.26
C SER A 89 -9.68 -7.33 -0.85
N GLU A 90 -8.46 -7.40 -0.31
CA GLU A 90 -8.16 -6.86 1.02
C GLU A 90 -8.38 -5.34 1.09
N ALA A 91 -7.96 -4.60 0.06
CA ALA A 91 -8.18 -3.16 0.02
C ALA A 91 -9.67 -2.79 -0.02
N ARG A 92 -10.50 -3.58 -0.71
CA ARG A 92 -11.97 -3.40 -0.70
C ARG A 92 -12.56 -3.63 0.69
N ILE A 93 -12.07 -4.64 1.42
CA ILE A 93 -12.49 -4.90 2.81
C ILE A 93 -12.10 -3.73 3.72
N VAL A 94 -10.82 -3.33 3.71
CA VAL A 94 -10.29 -2.29 4.59
C VAL A 94 -10.94 -0.92 4.34
N THR A 95 -11.26 -0.60 3.08
CA THR A 95 -11.80 0.72 2.72
C THR A 95 -13.31 0.75 2.53
N GLY A 96 -13.96 -0.39 2.32
CA GLY A 96 -15.36 -0.49 1.93
C GLY A 96 -15.62 -0.04 0.49
N LEU A 97 -14.57 0.24 -0.29
CA LEU A 97 -14.74 0.67 -1.68
C LEU A 97 -15.19 -0.51 -2.55
N PRO A 98 -16.17 -0.31 -3.45
CA PRO A 98 -16.58 -1.37 -4.38
C PRO A 98 -15.47 -1.70 -5.40
N THR A 99 -14.64 -0.72 -5.74
CA THR A 99 -13.54 -0.85 -6.71
C THR A 99 -12.34 -0.01 -6.27
N ILE A 100 -11.13 -0.54 -6.40
CA ILE A 100 -9.89 0.19 -6.11
C ILE A 100 -9.24 0.61 -7.43
N LYS A 101 -8.95 1.90 -7.56
CA LYS A 101 -8.32 2.41 -8.78
C LYS A 101 -6.83 1.98 -8.82
N PRO A 102 -6.36 1.36 -9.91
CA PRO A 102 -4.94 1.10 -10.08
C PRO A 102 -4.18 2.39 -10.41
N CYS A 103 -2.92 2.43 -10.03
CA CYS A 103 -1.96 3.43 -10.49
C CYS A 103 -1.54 3.11 -11.94
N ARG A 104 -1.07 4.13 -12.67
CA ARG A 104 -0.53 3.98 -14.03
C ARG A 104 0.62 2.97 -14.16
N CYS A 105 1.29 2.63 -13.04
CA CYS A 105 2.36 1.64 -13.00
C CYS A 105 1.87 0.17 -13.04
N VAL A 106 0.56 -0.07 -12.92
CA VAL A 106 -0.04 -1.42 -12.89
C VAL A 106 -0.45 -1.90 -14.29
N LYS A 107 -0.16 -1.11 -15.33
CA LYS A 107 -0.33 -1.54 -16.73
C LYS A 107 0.49 -2.78 -17.03
#